data_AF-A0A956WPC5-F1
#
_entry.id   AF-A0A956WPC5-F1
#
_cell.length_a   1.000
_cell.length_b   1.000
_cell.length_c   1.000
_cell.angle_alpha   90.00
_cell.angle_beta   90.00
_cell.angle_gamma   90.00
#
_symmetry.space_group_name_H-M   'P 1'
#
loop_
_entity.id
_entity.type
_entity.pdbx_description
1 polymer ?
#
loop_
_entity_poly.entity_id
_entity_poly.type
_entity_poly.pdbx_seq_one_letter_code
_entity_poly.pdbx_strand_id
1 'polypeptide(L)'
;QVVATLEKYGAMDYTTVVMAGAADPAPLQYFAPYSGCAIGEEFMEQGMDALVVYDDLSKHAWAYRQMSLILRRPPGREAYPGDIFSLHSTLLERAVRLRDEYVIVEKGTDVTAETQGVDGKVYFGNLTEERLHEGMAALGEGAADKYEAKKVPGTGGSLTALPIIETLLGDVSAYIPTNVISITDGQLFLETDLFNAGQRPAINAGLSVSRVGSAAQTKAMSKASSTLKGDLSQFRELAAFAQFGSDLDPATQRQLARGERLMELLKQPQYEPIRLDHEVFMIYAGTRGYLDKIDVKQVQRWKSEFSRYMDTTNPQVGRMILETGKWNNDVEEAIKQGIIDFNNTWTN
;
A
#
# COMPACT_ATOMS: atom_id res chain seq x y z
N GLN A 1 -1.81 -4.28 24.97
CA GLN A 1 -1.50 -5.43 24.09
C GLN A 1 -0.77 -4.97 22.83
N VAL A 2 -1.31 -4.04 22.02
CA VAL A 2 -0.65 -3.55 20.79
C VAL A 2 0.75 -2.98 21.04
N VAL A 3 0.91 -2.09 22.04
CA VAL A 3 2.22 -1.51 22.41
C VAL A 3 3.25 -2.60 22.72
N ALA A 4 2.91 -3.58 23.57
CA ALA A 4 3.80 -4.69 23.88
C ALA A 4 4.20 -5.52 22.64
N THR A 5 3.31 -5.67 21.66
CA THR A 5 3.65 -6.31 20.39
C THR A 5 4.62 -5.46 19.57
N LEU A 6 4.40 -4.15 19.50
CA LEU A 6 5.33 -3.23 18.81
C LEU A 6 6.71 -3.24 19.47
N GLU A 7 6.77 -3.24 20.80
CA GLU A 7 8.03 -3.37 21.56
C GLU A 7 8.73 -4.71 21.26
N LYS A 8 7.97 -5.81 21.29
CA LYS A 8 8.51 -7.16 21.00
C LYS A 8 9.19 -7.24 19.64
N TYR A 9 8.66 -6.57 18.62
CA TYR A 9 9.19 -6.59 17.26
C TYR A 9 10.06 -5.36 16.92
N GLY A 10 10.39 -4.50 17.91
CA GLY A 10 11.28 -3.34 17.72
C GLY A 10 10.67 -2.18 16.93
N ALA A 11 9.35 -2.13 16.79
CA ALA A 11 8.66 -1.10 16.03
C ALA A 11 8.44 0.21 16.82
N MET A 12 8.56 0.17 18.15
CA MET A 12 8.34 1.35 18.99
C MET A 12 9.40 2.45 18.80
N ASP A 13 10.60 2.12 18.32
CA ASP A 13 11.69 3.09 18.11
C ASP A 13 11.31 4.20 17.11
N TYR A 14 10.34 3.93 16.24
CA TYR A 14 9.84 4.85 15.22
C TYR A 14 8.31 5.01 15.24
N THR A 15 7.63 4.56 16.30
CA THR A 15 6.17 4.60 16.39
C THR A 15 5.70 5.41 17.60
N THR A 16 4.86 6.42 17.34
CA THR A 16 4.13 7.14 18.39
C THR A 16 2.71 6.58 18.52
N VAL A 17 2.26 6.34 19.75
CA VAL A 17 0.89 5.85 20.03
C VAL A 17 0.10 6.93 20.74
N VAL A 18 -0.91 7.47 20.06
CA VAL A 18 -1.93 8.35 20.66
C VAL A 18 -3.12 7.47 21.05
N MET A 19 -3.48 7.48 22.34
CA MET A 19 -4.50 6.59 22.89
C MET A 19 -5.62 7.38 23.55
N ALA A 20 -6.86 7.12 23.11
CA ALA A 20 -8.08 7.48 23.80
C ALA A 20 -8.96 6.22 23.88
N GLY A 21 -9.00 5.62 25.07
CA GLY A 21 -9.67 4.35 25.33
C GLY A 21 -11.18 4.51 25.48
N ALA A 22 -11.88 3.38 25.56
CA ALA A 22 -13.34 3.34 25.71
C ALA A 22 -13.85 4.00 27.01
N ALA A 23 -13.01 4.09 28.04
CA ALA A 23 -13.34 4.75 29.31
C ALA A 23 -13.13 6.28 29.26
N ASP A 24 -12.40 6.77 28.26
CA ASP A 24 -12.15 8.21 28.12
C ASP A 24 -13.40 8.93 27.62
N PRO A 25 -13.61 10.19 28.03
CA PRO A 25 -14.79 10.96 27.62
C PRO A 25 -14.76 11.24 26.11
N ALA A 26 -15.95 11.38 25.51
CA ALA A 26 -16.12 11.58 24.07
C ALA A 26 -15.24 12.70 23.45
N PRO A 27 -14.99 13.84 24.11
CA PRO A 27 -14.05 14.84 23.61
C PRO A 27 -12.61 14.34 23.41
N LEU A 28 -12.10 13.46 24.27
CA LEU A 28 -10.74 12.91 24.09
C LEU A 28 -10.69 11.94 22.91
N GLN A 29 -11.70 11.07 22.79
CA GLN A 29 -11.83 10.17 21.63
C GLN A 29 -11.98 10.96 20.31
N TYR A 30 -12.68 12.10 20.37
CA TYR A 30 -12.81 13.03 19.25
C TYR A 30 -11.48 13.68 18.84
N PHE A 31 -10.67 14.15 19.79
CA PHE A 31 -9.42 14.84 19.46
C PHE A 31 -8.22 13.92 19.17
N ALA A 32 -8.30 12.63 19.52
CA ALA A 32 -7.18 11.69 19.35
C ALA A 32 -6.71 11.57 17.88
N PRO A 33 -7.58 11.40 16.87
CA PRO A 33 -7.14 11.32 15.47
C PRO A 33 -6.51 12.62 14.98
N TYR A 34 -7.04 13.78 15.38
CA TYR A 34 -6.47 15.08 15.02
C TYR A 34 -5.08 15.29 15.60
N SER A 35 -4.87 14.83 16.83
CA SER A 35 -3.57 14.90 17.52
C SER A 35 -2.54 14.00 16.84
N GLY A 36 -2.91 12.75 16.50
CA GLY A 36 -2.05 11.84 15.75
C GLY A 36 -1.68 12.38 14.36
N CYS A 37 -2.66 12.98 13.67
CA CYS A 37 -2.44 13.62 12.37
C CYS A 37 -1.48 14.81 12.48
N ALA A 38 -1.64 15.68 13.47
CA ALA A 38 -0.74 16.82 13.69
C ALA A 38 0.70 16.39 13.98
N ILE A 39 0.90 15.31 14.74
CA ILE A 39 2.23 14.73 14.96
C ILE A 39 2.84 14.25 13.64
N GLY A 40 2.06 13.59 12.78
CA GLY A 40 2.52 13.14 11.46
C GLY A 40 2.84 14.29 10.51
N GLU A 41 2.06 15.38 10.55
CA GLU A 41 2.29 16.56 9.73
C GLU A 41 3.64 17.23 10.04
N GLU A 42 4.07 17.26 11.30
CA GLU A 42 5.39 17.79 11.67
C GLU A 42 6.52 17.09 10.89
N PHE A 43 6.45 15.77 10.75
CA PHE A 43 7.42 15.02 9.95
C PHE A 43 7.29 15.33 8.45
N MET A 44 6.05 15.37 7.95
CA MET A 44 5.75 15.68 6.55
C MET A 44 6.26 17.07 6.13
N GLU A 45 6.05 18.09 6.97
CA GLU A 45 6.48 19.48 6.72
C GLU A 45 8.00 19.64 6.76
N GLN A 46 8.69 18.75 7.48
CA GLN A 46 10.16 18.66 7.47
C GLN A 46 10.71 17.84 6.30
N GLY A 47 9.86 17.46 5.33
CA GLY A 47 10.27 16.71 4.15
C GLY A 47 10.44 15.21 4.37
N MET A 48 10.00 14.68 5.51
CA MET A 48 10.04 13.25 5.83
C MET A 48 8.73 12.55 5.43
N ASP A 49 8.78 11.23 5.37
CA ASP A 49 7.60 10.39 5.15
C ASP A 49 7.08 9.85 6.48
N ALA A 50 5.77 9.99 6.72
CA ALA A 50 5.08 9.52 7.91
C ALA A 50 3.87 8.64 7.55
N LEU A 51 3.55 7.71 8.44
CA LEU A 51 2.37 6.84 8.34
C LEU A 51 1.51 7.01 9.59
N VAL A 52 0.21 7.27 9.40
CA VAL A 52 -0.79 7.32 10.47
C VAL A 52 -1.85 6.26 10.26
N VAL A 53 -2.16 5.50 11.32
CA VAL A 53 -3.24 4.50 11.33
C VAL A 53 -4.31 4.97 12.31
N TYR A 54 -5.55 5.13 11.83
CA TYR A 54 -6.68 5.53 12.68
C TYR A 54 -7.52 4.30 13.05
N ASP A 55 -7.41 3.85 14.31
CA ASP A 55 -8.12 2.68 14.85
C ASP A 55 -9.08 3.08 15.98
N ASP A 56 -10.35 3.37 15.70
CA ASP A 56 -11.01 3.36 14.39
C ASP A 56 -11.91 4.59 14.19
N LEU A 57 -12.18 4.92 12.93
CA LEU A 57 -12.98 6.10 12.57
C LEU A 57 -14.50 5.87 12.75
N SER A 58 -14.96 4.64 12.95
CA SER A 58 -16.36 4.37 13.30
C SER A 58 -16.65 4.86 14.73
N LYS A 59 -15.78 4.54 15.69
CA LYS A 59 -15.85 5.02 17.07
C LYS A 59 -15.61 6.52 17.17
N HIS A 60 -14.72 7.07 16.35
CA HIS A 60 -14.55 8.52 16.23
C HIS A 60 -15.87 9.23 15.83
N ALA A 61 -16.58 8.69 14.83
CA ALA A 61 -17.90 9.20 14.43
C ALA A 61 -18.93 9.08 15.56
N TRP A 62 -18.90 7.99 16.35
CA TRP A 62 -19.79 7.82 17.50
C TRP A 62 -19.55 8.86 18.59
N ALA A 63 -18.28 9.15 18.91
CA ALA A 63 -17.93 10.19 19.87
C ALA A 63 -18.44 11.57 19.41
N TYR A 64 -18.24 11.91 18.12
CA TYR A 64 -18.75 13.18 17.57
C TYR A 64 -20.27 13.25 17.59
N ARG A 65 -20.96 12.14 17.27
CA ARG A 65 -22.42 12.04 17.36
C ARG A 65 -22.91 12.28 18.79
N GLN A 66 -22.29 11.63 19.78
CA GLN A 66 -22.63 11.80 21.19
C GLN A 66 -22.50 13.27 21.62
N MET A 67 -21.37 13.91 21.30
CA MET A 67 -21.14 15.32 21.61
C MET A 67 -22.19 16.22 20.94
N SER A 68 -22.48 15.98 19.66
CA SER A 68 -23.44 16.77 18.89
C SER A 68 -24.87 16.68 19.43
N LEU A 69 -25.30 15.49 19.85
CA LEU A 69 -26.62 15.27 20.42
C LEU A 69 -26.76 15.93 21.81
N ILE A 70 -25.72 15.88 22.64
CA ILE A 70 -25.69 16.58 23.94
C ILE A 70 -25.84 18.10 23.74
N LEU A 71 -25.18 18.64 22.71
CA LEU A 71 -25.28 20.05 22.30
C LEU A 71 -26.59 20.38 21.58
N ARG A 72 -27.52 19.43 21.46
CA ARG A 72 -28.82 19.58 20.78
C ARG A 72 -28.71 20.03 19.33
N ARG A 73 -27.62 19.67 18.64
CA ARG A 73 -27.52 19.86 17.19
C ARG A 73 -28.51 18.93 16.48
N PRO A 74 -29.24 19.39 15.46
CA PRO A 74 -30.19 18.55 14.72
C PRO A 74 -29.50 17.32 14.09
N PRO A 75 -29.99 16.10 14.36
CA PRO A 75 -29.45 14.90 13.74
C PRO A 75 -30.01 14.67 12.32
N GLY A 76 -29.23 14.01 11.48
CA GLY A 76 -29.60 13.52 10.15
C GLY A 76 -29.68 11.99 10.10
N ARG A 77 -29.18 11.41 9.00
CA ARG A 77 -29.18 9.95 8.77
C ARG A 77 -28.43 9.23 9.89
N GLU A 78 -29.00 8.12 10.39
CA GLU A 78 -28.43 7.29 11.47
C GLU A 78 -28.06 8.09 12.75
N ALA A 79 -28.80 9.19 12.98
CA ALA A 79 -28.61 10.13 14.08
C ALA A 79 -27.27 10.89 14.11
N TYR A 80 -26.48 10.86 13.03
CA TYR A 80 -25.26 11.65 12.93
C TYR A 80 -25.57 13.12 12.62
N PRO A 81 -24.73 14.08 13.05
CA PRO A 81 -24.88 15.48 12.67
C PRO A 81 -24.62 15.67 11.16
N GLY A 82 -25.21 16.72 10.57
CA GLY A 82 -25.15 16.95 9.11
C GLY A 82 -23.74 17.19 8.54
N ASP A 83 -22.77 17.54 9.39
CA ASP A 83 -21.37 17.80 9.06
C ASP A 83 -20.44 16.60 9.32
N ILE A 84 -20.99 15.41 9.58
CA ILE A 84 -20.19 14.19 9.82
C ILE A 84 -19.27 13.83 8.65
N PHE A 85 -19.66 14.18 7.42
CA PHE A 85 -18.79 14.02 6.25
C PHE A 85 -17.57 14.94 6.35
N SER A 86 -17.80 16.23 6.64
CA SER A 86 -16.74 17.23 6.79
C SER A 86 -15.77 16.87 7.91
N LEU A 87 -16.23 16.19 8.96
CA LEU A 87 -15.37 15.69 10.03
C LEU A 87 -14.23 14.82 9.51
N HIS A 88 -14.58 13.74 8.78
CA HIS A 88 -13.57 12.81 8.26
C HIS A 88 -12.85 13.37 7.03
N SER A 89 -13.52 14.17 6.20
CA SER A 89 -12.87 14.81 5.05
C SER A 89 -11.75 15.75 5.52
N THR A 90 -12.03 16.67 6.46
CA THR A 90 -10.99 17.59 6.96
C THR A 90 -9.85 16.89 7.70
N LEU A 91 -10.08 15.70 8.25
CA LEU A 91 -9.02 14.89 8.85
C LEU A 91 -8.18 14.16 7.79
N LEU A 92 -8.82 13.47 6.85
CA LEU A 92 -8.13 12.60 5.89
C LEU A 92 -7.47 13.38 4.75
N GLU A 93 -8.01 14.52 4.34
CA GLU A 93 -7.42 15.42 3.32
C GLU A 93 -6.11 16.09 3.78
N ARG A 94 -5.73 15.93 5.06
CA ARG A 94 -4.41 16.33 5.57
C ARG A 94 -3.31 15.34 5.21
N ALA A 95 -3.66 14.11 4.86
CA ALA A 95 -2.72 13.07 4.45
C ALA A 95 -2.39 13.22 2.96
N VAL A 96 -1.30 13.93 2.66
CA VAL A 96 -0.90 14.28 1.29
C VAL A 96 0.60 14.05 1.07
N ARG A 97 1.03 14.10 -0.19
CA ARG A 97 2.45 14.26 -0.56
C ARG A 97 2.68 15.73 -0.92
N LEU A 98 3.57 16.40 -0.18
CA LEU A 98 4.00 17.75 -0.51
C LEU A 98 4.84 17.74 -1.80
N ARG A 99 4.87 18.87 -2.49
CA ARG A 99 5.65 18.99 -3.73
C ARG A 99 7.16 18.94 -3.42
N ASP A 100 7.89 18.30 -4.31
CA ASP A 100 9.34 18.43 -4.35
C ASP A 100 9.71 19.79 -4.97
N GLU A 101 10.74 20.44 -4.45
CA GLU A 101 11.30 21.66 -5.02
C GLU A 101 12.75 21.44 -5.42
N TYR A 102 13.15 21.99 -6.57
CA TYR A 102 14.48 21.84 -7.14
C TYR A 102 15.08 23.19 -7.49
N VAL A 103 16.39 23.30 -7.36
CA VAL A 103 17.18 24.47 -7.75
C VAL A 103 18.36 24.02 -8.62
N ILE A 104 18.77 24.88 -9.57
CA ILE A 104 19.97 24.65 -10.37
C ILE A 104 21.15 25.31 -9.65
N VAL A 105 22.19 24.54 -9.33
CA VAL A 105 23.38 25.01 -8.61
C VAL A 105 24.66 24.57 -9.31
N GLU A 106 25.80 25.18 -8.98
CA GLU A 106 27.09 24.69 -9.44
C GLU A 106 27.36 23.29 -8.88
N LYS A 107 27.95 22.40 -9.69
CA LYS A 107 28.24 21.02 -9.28
C LYS A 107 29.09 20.98 -8.02
N GLY A 108 28.67 20.16 -7.06
CA GLY A 108 29.33 20.02 -5.76
C GLY A 108 28.90 21.03 -4.71
N THR A 109 27.94 21.92 -5.02
CA THR A 109 27.36 22.83 -4.01
C THR A 109 26.44 22.05 -3.06
N ASP A 110 26.62 22.25 -1.76
CA ASP A 110 25.69 21.77 -0.74
C ASP A 110 24.46 22.68 -0.68
N VAL A 111 23.29 22.11 -0.94
CA VAL A 111 22.02 22.85 -0.98
C VAL A 111 21.40 22.88 0.42
N THR A 112 20.89 24.03 0.81
CA THR A 112 20.12 24.28 2.03
C THR A 112 18.73 24.82 1.67
N ALA A 113 17.82 24.93 2.64
CA ALA A 113 16.49 25.51 2.41
C ALA A 113 16.52 26.97 1.91
N GLU A 114 17.62 27.69 2.15
CA GLU A 114 17.79 29.10 1.75
C GLU A 114 18.59 29.25 0.44
N THR A 115 19.11 28.15 -0.11
CA THR A 115 19.95 28.20 -1.31
C THR A 115 19.14 28.65 -2.52
N GLN A 116 19.56 29.74 -3.16
CA GLN A 116 18.97 30.23 -4.40
C GLN A 116 19.64 29.58 -5.60
N GLY A 117 18.84 29.21 -6.60
CA GLY A 117 19.35 28.72 -7.88
C GLY A 117 20.20 29.79 -8.59
N VAL A 118 21.18 29.35 -9.38
CA VAL A 118 22.06 30.25 -10.17
C VAL A 118 21.28 31.11 -11.16
N ASP A 119 20.09 30.66 -11.55
CA ASP A 119 19.14 31.34 -12.42
C ASP A 119 18.06 32.10 -11.65
N GLY A 120 18.12 32.09 -10.30
CA GLY A 120 17.16 32.71 -9.40
C GLY A 120 15.80 32.03 -9.34
N LYS A 121 15.64 30.80 -9.86
CA LYS A 121 14.35 30.09 -9.90
C LYS A 121 14.32 28.88 -9.00
N VAL A 122 13.10 28.53 -8.59
CA VAL A 122 12.77 27.27 -7.93
C VAL A 122 11.80 26.51 -8.83
N TYR A 123 12.13 25.25 -9.10
CA TYR A 123 11.41 24.37 -10.00
C TYR A 123 10.56 23.39 -9.19
N PHE A 124 9.26 23.37 -9.47
CA PHE A 124 8.30 22.49 -8.80
C PHE A 124 7.08 22.21 -9.67
N GLY A 125 6.32 21.18 -9.30
CA GLY A 125 5.03 20.82 -9.88
C GLY A 125 5.12 19.93 -11.13
N ASN A 126 4.10 20.02 -11.97
CA ASN A 126 4.03 19.22 -13.20
C ASN A 126 5.12 19.67 -14.20
N LEU A 127 5.68 18.70 -14.92
CA LEU A 127 6.75 18.94 -15.92
C LEU A 127 8.03 19.55 -15.31
N THR A 128 8.31 19.28 -14.03
CA THR A 128 9.52 19.77 -13.36
C THR A 128 10.79 19.36 -14.12
N GLU A 129 10.87 18.13 -14.63
CA GLU A 129 12.02 17.66 -15.42
C GLU A 129 12.21 18.47 -16.72
N GLU A 130 11.12 18.71 -17.47
CA GLU A 130 11.18 19.49 -18.71
C GLU A 130 11.61 20.94 -18.43
N ARG A 131 11.05 21.56 -17.39
CA ARG A 131 11.39 22.92 -16.97
C ARG A 131 12.82 23.04 -16.47
N LEU A 132 13.31 22.04 -15.73
CA LEU A 132 14.71 21.98 -15.30
C LEU A 132 15.64 21.88 -16.52
N HIS A 133 15.26 21.07 -17.52
CA HIS A 133 16.02 20.95 -18.76
C HIS A 133 16.06 22.27 -19.55
N GLU A 134 14.91 22.94 -19.71
CA GLU A 134 14.83 24.28 -20.32
C GLU A 134 15.65 25.32 -19.55
N GLY A 135 15.58 25.30 -18.22
CA GLY A 135 16.37 26.13 -17.33
C GLY A 135 17.87 25.96 -17.52
N MET A 136 18.31 24.70 -17.55
CA MET A 136 19.71 24.37 -17.73
C MET A 136 20.22 24.72 -19.14
N ALA A 137 19.38 24.54 -20.16
CA ALA A 137 19.71 24.97 -21.53
C ALA A 137 19.86 26.50 -21.65
N ALA A 138 19.07 27.27 -20.90
CA ALA A 138 19.15 28.74 -20.89
C ALA A 138 20.45 29.29 -20.27
N LEU A 139 21.21 28.47 -19.53
CA LEU A 139 22.50 28.85 -18.93
C LEU A 139 23.69 28.80 -19.94
N GLY A 140 23.46 28.33 -21.17
CA GLY A 140 24.42 28.33 -22.27
C GLY A 140 25.09 26.98 -22.55
N GLU A 141 25.92 26.93 -23.60
CA GLU A 141 26.68 25.73 -23.97
C GLU A 141 27.68 25.33 -22.87
N GLY A 142 27.69 24.05 -22.49
CA GLY A 142 28.50 23.53 -21.38
C GLY A 142 27.86 23.63 -19.99
N ALA A 143 26.61 24.12 -19.88
CA ALA A 143 25.90 24.21 -18.60
C ALA A 143 25.76 22.85 -17.89
N ALA A 144 25.54 21.76 -18.63
CA ALA A 144 25.44 20.41 -18.07
C ALA A 144 26.75 19.91 -17.42
N ASP A 145 27.90 20.47 -17.79
CA ASP A 145 29.19 20.13 -17.20
C ASP A 145 29.42 20.90 -15.89
N LYS A 146 28.92 22.14 -15.80
CA LYS A 146 29.15 23.05 -14.66
C LYS A 146 28.05 23.02 -13.60
N TYR A 147 26.79 22.81 -13.99
CA TYR A 147 25.63 22.92 -13.11
C TYR A 147 24.91 21.58 -12.95
N GLU A 148 24.15 21.46 -11.87
CA GLU A 148 23.27 20.33 -11.59
C GLU A 148 21.96 20.79 -10.95
N ALA A 149 20.88 20.04 -11.16
CA ALA A 149 19.63 20.24 -10.45
C ALA A 149 19.67 19.45 -9.13
N LYS A 150 19.41 20.11 -8.01
CA LYS A 150 19.35 19.48 -6.69
C LYS A 150 18.02 19.77 -6.03
N LYS A 151 17.47 18.73 -5.38
CA LYS A 151 16.27 18.86 -4.54
C LYS A 151 16.59 19.73 -3.33
N VAL A 152 15.72 20.68 -3.01
CA VAL A 152 15.81 21.49 -1.80
C VAL A 152 15.53 20.60 -0.59
N PRO A 153 16.45 20.51 0.39
CA PRO A 153 16.22 19.73 1.60
C PRO A 153 14.97 20.18 2.35
N GLY A 154 14.27 19.25 2.99
CA GLY A 154 13.04 19.54 3.72
C GLY A 154 11.78 19.64 2.87
N THR A 155 11.86 19.41 1.55
CA THR A 155 10.69 19.41 0.66
C THR A 155 10.24 17.98 0.31
N GLY A 156 9.00 17.84 -0.15
CA GLY A 156 8.49 16.58 -0.69
C GLY A 156 8.13 15.50 0.33
N GLY A 157 7.95 15.86 1.60
CA GLY A 157 7.49 14.93 2.63
C GLY A 157 6.08 14.46 2.36
N SER A 158 5.69 13.33 2.96
CA SER A 158 4.35 12.78 2.80
C SER A 158 3.76 12.26 4.10
N LEU A 159 2.45 12.37 4.24
CA LEU A 159 1.68 11.71 5.29
C LEU A 159 0.74 10.70 4.63
N THR A 160 1.00 9.42 4.87
CA THR A 160 0.13 8.32 4.44
C THR A 160 -0.86 7.99 5.55
N ALA A 161 -2.16 7.95 5.25
CA ALA A 161 -3.20 7.59 6.22
C ALA A 161 -3.85 6.24 5.90
N LEU A 162 -3.95 5.37 6.91
CA LEU A 162 -4.70 4.11 6.86
C LEU A 162 -5.84 4.15 7.89
N PRO A 163 -7.02 4.69 7.52
CA PRO A 163 -8.18 4.66 8.40
C PRO A 163 -8.81 3.26 8.47
N ILE A 164 -9.12 2.82 9.68
CA ILE A 164 -9.90 1.60 9.93
C ILE A 164 -11.37 1.98 10.12
N ILE A 165 -12.25 1.23 9.47
CA ILE A 165 -13.70 1.34 9.60
C ILE A 165 -14.26 -0.03 9.95
N GLU A 166 -14.99 -0.09 11.07
CA GLU A 166 -15.80 -1.25 11.43
C GLU A 166 -17.11 -1.19 10.65
N THR A 167 -17.40 -2.24 9.86
CA THR A 167 -18.70 -2.45 9.22
C THR A 167 -19.53 -3.41 10.06
N LEU A 168 -20.83 -3.12 10.21
CA LEU A 168 -21.75 -4.01 10.91
C LEU A 168 -22.28 -5.06 9.93
N LEU A 169 -22.10 -6.34 10.24
CA LEU A 169 -22.55 -7.46 9.40
C LEU A 169 -22.05 -7.39 7.94
N GLY A 170 -20.90 -6.76 7.71
CA GLY A 170 -20.34 -6.59 6.36
C GLY A 170 -21.05 -5.55 5.50
N ASP A 171 -21.96 -4.73 6.06
CA ASP A 171 -22.66 -3.70 5.30
C ASP A 171 -21.75 -2.49 4.99
N VAL A 172 -21.26 -2.46 3.75
CA VAL A 172 -20.47 -1.34 3.20
C VAL A 172 -21.32 -0.14 2.78
N SER A 173 -22.64 -0.31 2.69
CA SER A 173 -23.58 0.74 2.26
C SER A 173 -24.10 1.61 3.41
N ALA A 174 -23.72 1.27 4.64
CA ALA A 174 -23.95 2.07 5.82
C ALA A 174 -23.33 3.47 5.67
N TYR A 175 -23.86 4.43 6.43
CA TYR A 175 -23.57 5.85 6.18
C TYR A 175 -22.09 6.22 6.37
N ILE A 176 -21.46 5.80 7.48
CA ILE A 176 -20.04 6.12 7.75
C ILE A 176 -19.10 5.40 6.79
N PRO A 177 -19.21 4.07 6.54
CA PRO A 177 -18.39 3.40 5.54
C PRO A 177 -18.46 4.06 4.16
N THR A 178 -19.67 4.38 3.68
CA THR A 178 -19.85 5.03 2.36
C THR A 178 -19.15 6.38 2.29
N ASN A 179 -19.23 7.19 3.35
CA ASN A 179 -18.55 8.50 3.40
C ASN A 179 -17.03 8.35 3.36
N VAL A 180 -16.47 7.41 4.12
CA VAL A 180 -15.01 7.23 4.16
C VAL A 180 -14.48 6.62 2.87
N ILE A 181 -15.25 5.72 2.24
CA ILE A 181 -14.94 5.20 0.90
C ILE A 181 -14.90 6.34 -0.12
N SER A 182 -15.80 7.32 -0.06
CA SER A 182 -15.78 8.43 -1.04
C SER A 182 -14.62 9.41 -0.82
N ILE A 183 -14.12 9.54 0.41
CA ILE A 183 -12.97 10.40 0.75
C ILE A 183 -11.64 9.72 0.41
N THR A 184 -11.45 8.46 0.81
CA THR A 184 -10.18 7.74 0.65
C THR A 184 -9.87 7.37 -0.79
N ASP A 185 -8.58 7.28 -1.15
CA ASP A 185 -8.12 6.89 -2.48
C ASP A 185 -8.26 5.39 -2.80
N GLY A 186 -8.82 4.61 -1.88
CA GLY A 186 -8.97 3.18 -2.04
C GLY A 186 -9.36 2.51 -0.73
N GLN A 187 -9.63 1.22 -0.81
CA GLN A 187 -10.03 0.43 0.33
C GLN A 187 -9.50 -1.00 0.23
N LEU A 188 -9.16 -1.55 1.39
CA LEU A 188 -8.96 -2.98 1.59
C LEU A 188 -10.16 -3.51 2.38
N PHE A 189 -10.99 -4.31 1.73
CA PHE A 189 -12.17 -4.89 2.37
C PHE A 189 -11.83 -6.28 2.92
N LEU A 190 -11.99 -6.45 4.24
CA LEU A 190 -11.75 -7.70 4.93
C LEU A 190 -13.07 -8.43 5.16
N GLU A 191 -13.18 -9.67 4.68
CA GLU A 191 -14.42 -10.46 4.79
C GLU A 191 -14.35 -11.52 5.87
N THR A 192 -15.41 -11.61 6.67
CA THR A 192 -15.57 -12.63 7.71
C THR A 192 -15.58 -14.06 7.13
N ASP A 193 -16.24 -14.27 5.98
CA ASP A 193 -16.33 -15.61 5.37
C ASP A 193 -14.96 -16.12 4.88
N LEU A 194 -14.17 -15.25 4.26
CA LEU A 194 -12.78 -15.55 3.88
C LEU A 194 -11.93 -15.88 5.12
N PHE A 195 -12.06 -15.07 6.16
CA PHE A 195 -11.32 -15.28 7.41
C PHE A 195 -11.65 -16.62 8.06
N ASN A 196 -12.93 -16.99 8.09
CA ASN A 196 -13.44 -18.25 8.63
C ASN A 196 -13.04 -19.46 7.76
N ALA A 197 -12.95 -19.28 6.44
CA ALA A 197 -12.41 -20.27 5.51
C ALA A 197 -10.89 -20.43 5.59
N GLY A 198 -10.21 -19.69 6.48
CA GLY A 198 -8.77 -19.76 6.68
C GLY A 198 -7.96 -18.93 5.67
N GLN A 199 -8.60 -18.06 4.87
CA GLN A 199 -7.90 -17.08 4.05
C GLN A 199 -7.48 -15.90 4.92
N ARG A 200 -6.17 -15.79 5.18
CA ARG A 200 -5.59 -14.74 6.01
C ARG A 200 -4.32 -14.22 5.34
N PRO A 201 -4.21 -12.90 5.02
CA PRO A 201 -5.20 -11.84 5.23
C PRO A 201 -6.49 -12.04 4.40
N ALA A 202 -7.64 -11.69 4.99
CA ALA A 202 -8.97 -11.95 4.44
C ALA A 202 -9.43 -10.90 3.42
N ILE A 203 -8.55 -10.50 2.50
CA ILE A 203 -8.82 -9.40 1.56
C ILE A 203 -9.74 -9.87 0.42
N ASN A 204 -10.87 -9.17 0.23
CA ASN A 204 -11.70 -9.35 -0.96
C ASN A 204 -11.10 -8.59 -2.15
N ALA A 205 -10.53 -9.32 -3.11
CA ALA A 205 -9.91 -8.74 -4.31
C ALA A 205 -10.90 -8.00 -5.24
N GLY A 206 -12.18 -8.33 -5.22
CA GLY A 206 -13.23 -7.69 -6.03
C GLY A 206 -13.70 -6.35 -5.44
N LEU A 207 -13.89 -6.30 -4.12
CA LEU A 207 -14.33 -5.08 -3.42
C LEU A 207 -13.17 -4.13 -3.08
N SER A 208 -11.95 -4.66 -2.96
CA SER A 208 -10.76 -3.86 -2.66
C SER A 208 -10.20 -3.19 -3.91
N VAL A 209 -9.81 -1.92 -3.77
CA VAL A 209 -9.25 -1.13 -4.88
C VAL A 209 -8.28 -0.09 -4.34
N SER A 210 -7.31 0.27 -5.17
CA SER A 210 -6.50 1.47 -5.02
C SER A 210 -6.68 2.30 -6.28
N ARG A 211 -7.13 3.55 -6.16
CA ARG A 211 -7.31 4.48 -7.27
C ARG A 211 -5.98 4.98 -7.81
N VAL A 212 -4.94 5.03 -6.96
CA VAL A 212 -3.55 5.31 -7.36
C VAL A 212 -3.00 4.20 -8.27
N GLY A 213 -3.42 2.95 -8.02
CA GLY A 213 -3.11 1.82 -8.88
C GLY A 213 -1.61 1.49 -8.95
N SER A 214 -1.12 1.15 -10.14
CA SER A 214 0.28 0.73 -10.35
C SER A 214 1.31 1.82 -10.13
N ALA A 215 0.90 3.10 -10.05
CA ALA A 215 1.82 4.20 -9.76
C ALA A 215 2.45 4.11 -8.35
N ALA A 216 1.78 3.43 -7.41
CA ALA A 216 2.31 3.16 -6.06
C ALA A 216 3.19 1.90 -5.99
N GLN A 217 3.38 1.18 -7.10
CA GLN A 217 4.15 -0.07 -7.13
C GLN A 217 5.56 0.17 -7.67
N THR A 218 6.53 -0.60 -7.17
CA THR A 218 7.82 -0.73 -7.86
C THR A 218 7.59 -1.36 -9.23
N LYS A 219 8.48 -1.07 -10.20
CA LYS A 219 8.37 -1.63 -11.56
C LYS A 219 8.41 -3.16 -11.52
N ALA A 220 9.22 -3.74 -10.64
CA ALA A 220 9.29 -5.19 -10.42
C ALA A 220 7.96 -5.77 -9.94
N MET A 221 7.34 -5.18 -8.90
CA MET A 221 6.05 -5.64 -8.40
C MET A 221 4.95 -5.50 -9.45
N SER A 222 4.89 -4.36 -10.14
CA SER A 222 3.88 -4.13 -11.18
C SER A 222 3.97 -5.14 -12.33
N LYS A 223 5.18 -5.53 -12.72
CA LYS A 223 5.40 -6.58 -13.74
C LYS A 223 5.02 -7.97 -13.26
N ALA A 224 5.32 -8.32 -12.01
CA ALA A 224 4.95 -9.61 -11.43
C ALA A 224 3.43 -9.75 -11.21
N SER A 225 2.78 -8.69 -10.71
CA SER A 225 1.38 -8.72 -10.27
C SER A 225 0.36 -8.30 -11.35
N SER A 226 0.79 -8.05 -12.60
CA SER A 226 -0.04 -7.38 -13.61
C SER A 226 -1.39 -8.06 -13.88
N THR A 227 -1.46 -9.39 -13.80
CA THR A 227 -2.71 -10.16 -14.04
C THR A 227 -3.38 -10.60 -12.74
N LEU A 228 -2.70 -10.49 -11.59
CA LEU A 228 -3.13 -11.11 -10.33
C LEU A 228 -4.55 -10.72 -9.92
N LYS A 229 -4.89 -9.43 -9.98
CA LYS A 229 -6.23 -8.96 -9.61
C LYS A 229 -7.31 -9.52 -10.54
N GLY A 230 -7.03 -9.55 -11.84
CA GLY A 230 -7.94 -10.12 -12.84
C GLY A 230 -8.15 -11.62 -12.62
N ASP A 231 -7.05 -12.35 -12.39
CA ASP A 231 -7.06 -13.79 -12.14
C ASP A 231 -7.90 -14.13 -10.88
N LEU A 232 -7.75 -13.37 -9.79
CA LEU A 232 -8.50 -13.56 -8.55
C LEU A 232 -9.98 -13.15 -8.68
N SER A 233 -10.29 -12.10 -9.44
CA SER A 233 -11.68 -11.68 -9.68
C SER A 233 -12.43 -12.73 -10.47
N GLN A 234 -11.83 -13.21 -11.58
CA GLN A 234 -12.43 -14.25 -12.41
C GLN A 234 -12.52 -15.58 -11.66
N PHE A 235 -11.54 -15.93 -10.83
CA PHE A 235 -11.61 -17.10 -9.96
C PHE A 235 -12.85 -17.08 -9.06
N ARG A 236 -13.17 -15.95 -8.42
CA ARG A 236 -14.35 -15.85 -7.54
C ARG A 236 -15.65 -16.02 -8.30
N GLU A 237 -15.78 -15.38 -9.46
CA GLU A 237 -16.96 -15.52 -10.32
C GLU A 237 -17.15 -16.99 -10.69
N LEU A 238 -16.10 -17.64 -11.20
CA LEU A 238 -16.12 -19.04 -11.60
C LEU A 238 -16.37 -19.99 -10.43
N ALA A 239 -15.81 -19.73 -9.25
CA ALA A 239 -15.99 -20.57 -8.07
C ALA A 239 -17.46 -20.58 -7.61
N ALA A 240 -18.17 -19.45 -7.74
CA ALA A 240 -19.60 -19.38 -7.48
C ALA A 240 -20.41 -20.22 -8.49
N PHE A 241 -20.06 -20.20 -9.78
CA PHE A 241 -20.74 -21.01 -10.80
C PHE A 241 -20.43 -22.51 -10.68
N ALA A 242 -19.19 -22.85 -10.35
CA ALA A 242 -18.74 -24.23 -10.19
C ALA A 242 -19.48 -24.97 -9.06
N GLN A 243 -20.03 -24.27 -8.08
CA GLN A 243 -20.89 -24.87 -7.05
C GLN A 243 -22.21 -25.43 -7.60
N PHE A 244 -22.65 -24.98 -8.78
CA PHE A 244 -23.94 -25.35 -9.37
C PHE A 244 -23.84 -26.14 -10.68
N GLY A 245 -22.66 -26.24 -11.29
CA GLY A 245 -22.44 -26.90 -12.59
C GLY A 245 -21.66 -28.21 -12.48
N SER A 246 -22.07 -29.25 -13.21
CA SER A 246 -21.41 -30.57 -13.18
C SER A 246 -20.27 -30.73 -14.19
N ASP A 247 -20.26 -29.96 -15.28
CA ASP A 247 -19.26 -30.07 -16.35
C ASP A 247 -18.70 -28.70 -16.72
N LEU A 248 -17.45 -28.47 -16.34
CA LEU A 248 -16.69 -27.28 -16.71
C LEU A 248 -15.73 -27.62 -17.85
N ASP A 249 -15.62 -26.73 -18.83
CA ASP A 249 -14.65 -26.90 -19.91
C ASP A 249 -13.20 -26.87 -19.39
N PRO A 250 -12.23 -27.45 -20.12
CA PRO A 250 -10.84 -27.52 -19.65
C PRO A 250 -10.15 -26.18 -19.43
N ALA A 251 -10.60 -25.09 -20.04
CA ALA A 251 -10.04 -23.76 -19.77
C ALA A 251 -10.52 -23.25 -18.42
N THR A 252 -11.82 -23.37 -18.15
CA THR A 252 -12.42 -23.02 -16.85
C THR A 252 -11.82 -23.84 -15.71
N GLN A 253 -11.60 -25.14 -15.89
CA GLN A 253 -10.94 -25.98 -14.88
C GLN A 253 -9.52 -25.51 -14.55
N ARG A 254 -8.71 -25.17 -15.57
CA ARG A 254 -7.35 -24.64 -15.36
C ARG A 254 -7.37 -23.31 -14.63
N GLN A 255 -8.34 -22.46 -14.94
CA GLN A 255 -8.48 -21.17 -14.30
C GLN A 255 -8.87 -21.28 -12.82
N LEU A 256 -9.81 -22.16 -12.50
CA LEU A 256 -10.16 -22.49 -11.12
C LEU A 256 -8.95 -23.05 -10.35
N ALA A 257 -8.27 -24.03 -10.94
CA ALA A 257 -7.09 -24.66 -10.34
C ALA A 257 -5.97 -23.64 -10.07
N ARG A 258 -5.75 -22.68 -10.99
CA ARG A 258 -4.79 -21.59 -10.78
C ARG A 258 -5.25 -20.63 -9.68
N GLY A 259 -6.52 -20.25 -9.69
CA GLY A 259 -7.10 -19.37 -8.68
C GLY A 259 -6.99 -19.92 -7.26
N GLU A 260 -7.22 -21.22 -7.06
CA GLU A 260 -7.02 -21.90 -5.77
C GLU A 260 -5.57 -21.78 -5.28
N ARG A 261 -4.59 -21.99 -6.17
CA ARG A 261 -3.17 -21.86 -5.86
C ARG A 261 -2.76 -20.42 -5.56
N LEU A 262 -3.31 -19.45 -6.29
CA LEU A 262 -3.08 -18.03 -6.03
C LEU A 262 -3.66 -17.62 -4.67
N MET A 263 -4.87 -18.08 -4.33
CA MET A 263 -5.48 -17.83 -3.02
C MET A 263 -4.62 -18.42 -1.90
N GLU A 264 -4.15 -19.65 -2.08
CA GLU A 264 -3.26 -20.30 -1.12
C GLU A 264 -1.92 -19.56 -1.02
N LEU A 265 -1.31 -19.15 -2.12
CA LEU A 265 -0.03 -18.42 -2.16
C LEU A 265 -0.08 -17.10 -1.37
N LEU A 266 -1.22 -16.40 -1.46
CA LEU A 266 -1.47 -15.12 -0.80
C LEU A 266 -1.80 -15.26 0.69
N LYS A 267 -1.93 -16.49 1.23
CA LYS A 267 -2.01 -16.67 2.68
C LYS A 267 -0.67 -16.32 3.32
N GLN A 268 -0.75 -15.60 4.44
CA GLN A 268 0.38 -15.12 5.20
C GLN A 268 0.02 -15.04 6.70
N PRO A 269 0.84 -15.63 7.58
CA PRO A 269 0.69 -15.49 9.03
C PRO A 269 0.88 -14.03 9.50
N GLN A 270 0.32 -13.71 10.66
CA GLN A 270 0.55 -12.41 11.30
C GLN A 270 2.00 -12.29 11.77
N TYR A 271 2.56 -11.08 11.66
CA TYR A 271 3.93 -10.74 12.08
C TYR A 271 5.06 -11.43 11.29
N GLU A 272 4.74 -11.97 10.11
CA GLU A 272 5.73 -12.53 9.17
C GLU A 272 5.74 -11.72 7.86
N PRO A 273 6.21 -10.46 7.85
CA PRO A 273 6.31 -9.67 6.62
C PRO A 273 7.26 -10.34 5.63
N ILE A 274 6.89 -10.36 4.37
CA ILE A 274 7.69 -10.96 3.28
C ILE A 274 8.50 -9.84 2.63
N ARG A 275 9.75 -10.11 2.28
CA ARG A 275 10.59 -9.15 1.56
C ARG A 275 10.09 -8.95 0.13
N LEU A 276 10.22 -7.74 -0.38
CA LEU A 276 9.74 -7.35 -1.72
C LEU A 276 10.25 -8.28 -2.84
N ASP A 277 11.52 -8.68 -2.81
CA ASP A 277 12.09 -9.59 -3.80
C ASP A 277 11.43 -10.97 -3.78
N HIS A 278 11.19 -11.52 -2.59
CA HIS A 278 10.46 -12.78 -2.42
C HIS A 278 9.01 -12.66 -2.90
N GLU A 279 8.33 -11.55 -2.61
CA GLU A 279 6.98 -11.27 -3.11
C GLU A 279 6.94 -11.26 -4.65
N VAL A 280 7.89 -10.57 -5.27
CA VAL A 280 8.01 -10.50 -6.72
C VAL A 280 8.22 -11.88 -7.33
N PHE A 281 9.13 -12.69 -6.77
CA PHE A 281 9.40 -14.05 -7.29
C PHE A 281 8.17 -14.95 -7.21
N MET A 282 7.51 -14.97 -6.05
CA MET A 282 6.39 -15.88 -5.82
C MET A 282 5.14 -15.45 -6.61
N ILE A 283 4.86 -14.15 -6.69
CA ILE A 283 3.73 -13.63 -7.47
C ILE A 283 3.96 -13.88 -8.95
N TYR A 284 5.18 -13.63 -9.46
CA TYR A 284 5.53 -13.94 -10.85
C TYR A 284 5.34 -15.44 -11.15
N ALA A 285 5.78 -16.33 -10.25
CA ALA A 285 5.58 -17.77 -10.42
C ALA A 285 4.10 -18.16 -10.49
N GLY A 286 3.27 -17.60 -9.61
CA GLY A 286 1.85 -17.87 -9.55
C GLY A 286 1.07 -17.35 -10.77
N THR A 287 1.27 -16.08 -11.14
CA THR A 287 0.52 -15.45 -12.25
C THR A 287 0.88 -16.04 -13.62
N ARG A 288 2.09 -16.58 -13.78
CA ARG A 288 2.56 -17.22 -15.01
C ARG A 288 2.31 -18.73 -15.08
N GLY A 289 1.64 -19.31 -14.08
CA GLY A 289 1.24 -20.71 -14.09
C GLY A 289 2.34 -21.71 -13.75
N TYR A 290 3.47 -21.27 -13.20
CA TYR A 290 4.53 -22.19 -12.74
C TYR A 290 4.10 -23.02 -11.53
N LEU A 291 3.02 -22.61 -10.84
CA LEU A 291 2.41 -23.35 -9.74
C LEU A 291 1.38 -24.39 -10.19
N ASP A 292 1.00 -24.44 -11.48
CA ASP A 292 -0.14 -25.23 -11.95
C ASP A 292 0.00 -26.75 -11.65
N LYS A 293 1.24 -27.26 -11.53
CA LYS A 293 1.53 -28.67 -11.19
C LYS A 293 1.75 -28.94 -9.69
N ILE A 294 1.75 -27.90 -8.88
CA ILE A 294 1.96 -28.00 -7.43
C ILE A 294 0.63 -28.31 -6.76
N ASP A 295 0.58 -29.26 -5.83
CA ASP A 295 -0.65 -29.50 -5.06
C ASP A 295 -0.96 -28.28 -4.18
N VAL A 296 -2.23 -27.88 -4.09
CA VAL A 296 -2.65 -26.69 -3.31
C VAL A 296 -2.12 -26.77 -1.87
N LYS A 297 -2.15 -27.95 -1.25
CA LYS A 297 -1.68 -28.15 0.14
C LYS A 297 -0.18 -27.91 0.31
N GLN A 298 0.60 -28.00 -0.77
CA GLN A 298 2.05 -27.82 -0.76
C GLN A 298 2.46 -26.39 -1.14
N VAL A 299 1.55 -25.51 -1.57
CA VAL A 299 1.90 -24.15 -2.03
C VAL A 299 2.62 -23.33 -0.95
N GLN A 300 2.22 -23.45 0.31
CA GLN A 300 2.91 -22.77 1.42
C GLN A 300 4.34 -23.30 1.63
N ARG A 301 4.54 -24.61 1.54
CA ARG A 301 5.88 -25.23 1.61
C ARG A 301 6.74 -24.78 0.43
N TRP A 302 6.18 -24.86 -0.78
CA TRP A 302 6.81 -24.40 -2.02
C TRP A 302 7.28 -22.96 -1.89
N LYS A 303 6.41 -22.04 -1.42
CA LYS A 303 6.72 -20.63 -1.20
C LYS A 303 7.95 -20.45 -0.31
N SER A 304 7.97 -21.15 0.83
CA SER A 304 9.07 -21.03 1.79
C SER A 304 10.40 -21.60 1.26
N GLU A 305 10.36 -22.72 0.55
CA GLU A 305 11.55 -23.40 0.03
C GLU A 305 12.09 -22.67 -1.21
N PHE A 306 11.21 -22.16 -2.07
CA PHE A 306 11.58 -21.40 -3.26
C PHE A 306 12.29 -20.08 -2.91
N SER A 307 11.78 -19.35 -1.91
CA SER A 307 12.45 -18.12 -1.44
C SER A 307 13.89 -18.41 -0.97
N ARG A 308 14.09 -19.48 -0.19
CA ARG A 308 15.43 -19.90 0.28
C ARG A 308 16.34 -20.33 -0.87
N TYR A 309 15.78 -21.02 -1.86
CA TYR A 309 16.50 -21.40 -3.06
C TYR A 309 16.99 -20.15 -3.82
N MET A 310 16.12 -19.15 -4.02
CA MET A 310 16.49 -17.90 -4.70
C MET A 310 17.54 -17.10 -3.92
N ASP A 311 17.46 -17.07 -2.58
CA ASP A 311 18.48 -16.45 -1.73
C ASP A 311 19.87 -17.13 -1.88
N THR A 312 19.91 -18.42 -2.18
CA THR A 312 21.16 -19.19 -2.30
C THR A 312 21.72 -19.15 -3.72
N THR A 313 20.86 -19.37 -4.73
CA THR A 313 21.27 -19.56 -6.12
C THR A 313 21.35 -18.24 -6.88
N ASN A 314 20.47 -17.28 -6.59
CA ASN A 314 20.36 -16.01 -7.30
C ASN A 314 20.26 -14.77 -6.37
N PRO A 315 21.12 -14.62 -5.34
CA PRO A 315 21.06 -13.50 -4.39
C PRO A 315 21.24 -12.13 -5.06
N GLN A 316 21.94 -12.06 -6.19
CA GLN A 316 22.12 -10.83 -6.97
C GLN A 316 20.80 -10.28 -7.53
N VAL A 317 19.86 -11.16 -7.89
CA VAL A 317 18.56 -10.75 -8.42
C VAL A 317 17.71 -10.12 -7.31
N GLY A 318 17.68 -10.74 -6.14
CA GLY A 318 16.98 -10.20 -4.97
C GLY A 318 17.53 -8.84 -4.55
N ARG A 319 18.86 -8.71 -4.46
CA ARG A 319 19.52 -7.40 -4.17
C ARG A 319 19.16 -6.33 -5.19
N MET A 320 19.20 -6.66 -6.48
CA MET A 320 18.85 -5.70 -7.53
C MET A 320 17.40 -5.21 -7.41
N ILE A 321 16.45 -6.09 -7.08
CA ILE A 321 15.05 -5.71 -6.87
C ILE A 321 14.90 -4.84 -5.62
N LEU A 322 15.55 -5.19 -4.51
CA LEU A 322 15.47 -4.43 -3.27
C LEU A 322 16.08 -3.03 -3.39
N GLU A 323 17.22 -2.90 -4.06
CA GLU A 323 17.94 -1.62 -4.18
C GLU A 323 17.32 -0.70 -5.24
N THR A 324 16.82 -1.26 -6.35
CA THR A 324 16.40 -0.45 -7.50
C THR A 324 14.91 -0.45 -7.74
N GLY A 325 14.18 -1.47 -7.28
CA GLY A 325 12.77 -1.71 -7.64
C GLY A 325 12.52 -1.91 -9.15
N LYS A 326 13.58 -2.04 -9.96
CA LYS A 326 13.51 -2.10 -11.43
C LYS A 326 13.27 -3.53 -11.92
N TRP A 327 12.79 -3.62 -13.15
CA TRP A 327 12.62 -4.86 -13.90
C TRP A 327 13.30 -4.73 -15.26
N ASN A 328 14.11 -5.72 -15.64
CA ASN A 328 14.71 -5.84 -16.96
C ASN A 328 14.69 -7.30 -17.43
N ASN A 329 15.10 -7.54 -18.68
CA ASN A 329 15.06 -8.88 -19.26
C ASN A 329 15.97 -9.89 -18.54
N ASP A 330 17.12 -9.44 -18.03
CA ASP A 330 18.06 -10.30 -17.32
C ASP A 330 17.48 -10.78 -15.98
N VAL A 331 16.83 -9.87 -15.24
CA VAL A 331 16.10 -10.19 -14.00
C VAL A 331 14.97 -11.17 -14.30
N GLU A 332 14.19 -10.92 -15.35
CA GLU A 332 13.10 -11.81 -15.73
C GLU A 332 13.57 -13.23 -16.07
N GLU A 333 14.60 -13.35 -16.91
CA GLU A 333 15.11 -14.66 -17.31
C GLU A 333 15.75 -15.39 -16.13
N ALA A 334 16.45 -14.68 -15.23
CA ALA A 334 17.01 -15.27 -14.02
C ALA A 334 15.93 -15.78 -13.05
N ILE A 335 14.84 -15.03 -12.85
CA ILE A 335 13.69 -15.48 -12.05
C ILE A 335 13.06 -16.71 -12.69
N LYS A 336 12.77 -16.63 -13.98
CA LYS A 336 12.14 -17.72 -14.74
C LYS A 336 12.98 -19.00 -14.70
N GLN A 337 14.29 -18.90 -14.96
CA GLN A 337 15.18 -20.05 -14.90
C GLN A 337 15.27 -20.60 -13.48
N GLY A 338 15.36 -19.73 -12.47
CA GLY A 338 15.33 -20.12 -11.06
C GLY A 338 14.07 -20.91 -10.68
N ILE A 339 12.90 -20.49 -11.16
CA ILE A 339 11.64 -21.22 -10.94
C ILE A 339 11.66 -22.58 -11.62
N ILE A 340 12.12 -22.66 -12.87
CA ILE A 340 12.17 -23.91 -13.64
C ILE A 340 13.11 -24.92 -12.96
N ASP A 341 14.31 -24.49 -12.61
CA ASP A 341 15.32 -25.34 -11.97
C ASP A 341 14.86 -25.83 -10.60
N PHE A 342 14.25 -24.94 -9.81
CA PHE A 342 13.65 -25.30 -8.53
C PHE A 342 12.54 -26.33 -8.74
N ASN A 343 11.56 -26.06 -9.61
CA ASN A 343 10.43 -26.97 -9.84
C ASN A 343 10.84 -28.34 -10.42
N ASN A 344 11.94 -28.42 -11.16
CA ASN A 344 12.47 -29.70 -11.67
C ASN A 344 13.10 -30.56 -10.58
N THR A 345 13.64 -29.94 -9.53
CA THR A 345 14.31 -30.63 -8.42
C THR A 345 13.40 -30.77 -7.18
N TRP A 346 12.36 -29.95 -7.10
CA TRP A 346 11.43 -29.90 -5.99
C TRP A 346 10.39 -31.02 -6.09
N THR A 347 10.17 -31.71 -4.98
CA THR A 347 9.26 -32.88 -4.91
C THR A 347 8.04 -32.54 -4.07
N ASN A 348 6.86 -32.70 -4.68
CA ASN A 348 5.54 -32.53 -4.04
C ASN A 348 5.35 -33.43 -2.82
#